data_AF-A0A8H6TZV9-F1
#
_entry.id   AF-A0A8H6TZV9-F1
#
_cell.length_a   1.000
_cell.length_b   1.000
_cell.length_c   1.000
_cell.angle_alpha   90.00
_cell.angle_beta   90.00
_cell.angle_gamma   90.00
#
_symmetry.space_group_name_H-M   'P 1'
#
loop_
_entity.id
_entity.type
_entity.pdbx_description
1 polymer ?
#
loop_
_entity_poly.entity_id
_entity_poly.type
_entity_poly.pdbx_seq_one_letter_code
_entity_poly.pdbx_strand_id
1 'polypeptide(L)'
;MQCQGLSEDNIWSIFSFCDITTVLSVGMANKYLHRLSLNKLVWVNLVDNLRYRGFIDLLSPSDIRSKSQEELVALVKALLTGPTSWIAPVLPLTKPKLPFLARFRSKPTSQARQARGQAEISMRYSLHLPAPRSFAEGQVKLLPGGKYILIANSPGTLECWSVQREKLIWAYEKATADIIGFSAQVLDGGDEANIIVCEKWSLHDAKNLVRILNLNFHTGISTTFFTNSYESSYIIQPKICGKFACLVYPSGVLSGCYPCVLIDWQSKLHTVQICTEATAQGVLRSVASLLW
;
A
#
# COMPACT_ATOMS: atom_id res chain seq x y z
N MET A 1 -5.95 21.76 -6.51
CA MET A 1 -4.59 22.15 -6.09
C MET A 1 -4.15 23.29 -6.98
N GLN A 2 -3.94 24.50 -6.44
CA GLN A 2 -3.42 25.62 -7.23
C GLN A 2 -1.89 25.54 -7.24
N CYS A 3 -1.30 25.03 -8.33
CA CYS A 3 0.15 24.96 -8.51
C CYS A 3 0.74 26.23 -9.14
N GLN A 4 -0.03 27.32 -9.22
CA GLN A 4 0.44 28.59 -9.79
C GLN A 4 1.49 29.20 -8.86
N GLY A 5 2.74 29.30 -9.33
CA GLY A 5 3.86 29.88 -8.57
C GLY A 5 4.90 28.88 -8.05
N LEU A 6 4.69 27.58 -8.21
CA LEU A 6 5.74 26.58 -7.94
C LEU A 6 6.68 26.46 -9.14
N SER A 7 7.99 26.33 -8.88
CA SER A 7 8.97 26.00 -9.91
C SER A 7 8.72 24.61 -10.50
N GLU A 8 9.16 24.37 -11.75
CA GLU A 8 9.04 23.06 -12.41
C GLU A 8 9.67 21.94 -11.58
N ASP A 9 10.83 22.20 -10.95
CA ASP A 9 11.52 21.24 -10.09
C ASP A 9 10.68 20.80 -8.89
N ASN A 10 9.94 21.73 -8.27
CA ASN A 10 9.05 21.41 -7.15
C ASN A 10 7.88 20.55 -7.62
N ILE A 11 7.33 20.82 -8.81
CA ILE A 11 6.23 20.03 -9.37
C ILE A 11 6.72 18.63 -9.74
N TRP A 12 7.93 18.49 -10.30
CA TRP A 12 8.53 17.18 -10.59
C TRP A 12 8.78 16.38 -9.32
N SER A 13 9.29 17.03 -8.27
CA SER A 13 9.46 16.42 -6.95
C SER A 13 8.12 15.92 -6.40
N ILE A 14 7.06 16.73 -6.48
CA ILE A 14 5.72 16.31 -6.07
C ILE A 14 5.24 15.10 -6.90
N PHE A 15 5.42 15.13 -8.22
CA PHE A 15 5.02 14.03 -9.11
C PHE A 15 5.80 12.74 -8.85
N SER A 16 7.06 12.82 -8.44
CA SER A 16 7.85 11.62 -8.09
C SER A 16 7.35 10.90 -6.83
N PHE A 17 6.50 11.56 -6.04
CA PHE A 17 5.83 10.95 -4.90
C PHE A 17 4.32 10.72 -5.14
N CYS A 18 3.85 10.78 -6.37
CA CYS A 18 2.46 10.49 -6.70
C CYS A 18 2.38 9.14 -7.42
N ASP A 19 1.26 8.43 -7.26
CA ASP A 19 0.97 7.29 -8.12
C ASP A 19 0.70 7.76 -9.56
N ILE A 20 0.83 6.83 -10.51
CA ILE A 20 0.64 7.09 -11.94
C ILE A 20 -0.75 7.67 -12.23
N THR A 21 -1.79 7.16 -11.55
CA THR A 21 -3.17 7.61 -11.75
C THR A 21 -3.33 9.08 -11.37
N THR A 22 -2.70 9.50 -10.28
CA THR A 22 -2.70 10.87 -9.77
C THR A 22 -1.93 11.79 -10.71
N VAL A 23 -0.73 11.40 -11.14
CA VAL A 23 0.06 12.18 -12.11
C VAL A 23 -0.71 12.40 -13.42
N LEU A 24 -1.35 11.34 -13.94
CA LEU A 24 -2.18 11.44 -15.15
C LEU A 24 -3.41 12.34 -14.92
N SER A 25 -4.10 12.16 -13.80
CA SER A 25 -5.29 12.96 -13.46
C SER A 25 -4.97 14.44 -13.32
N VAL A 26 -3.86 14.77 -12.66
CA VAL A 26 -3.35 16.15 -12.55
C VAL A 26 -2.95 16.70 -13.92
N GLY A 27 -2.37 15.86 -14.78
CA GLY A 27 -2.06 16.21 -16.16
C GLY A 27 -3.31 16.55 -17.00
N MET A 28 -4.47 15.97 -16.71
CA MET A 28 -5.71 16.31 -17.41
C MET A 28 -6.29 17.68 -17.01
N ALA A 29 -5.88 18.24 -15.87
CA ALA A 29 -6.46 19.47 -15.35
C ALA A 29 -5.97 20.74 -16.06
N ASN A 30 -4.76 20.72 -16.65
CA ASN A 30 -4.15 21.89 -17.28
C ASN A 30 -3.10 21.47 -18.33
N LYS A 31 -3.06 22.14 -19.49
CA LYS A 31 -2.06 21.91 -20.56
C LYS A 31 -0.60 21.97 -20.08
N TYR A 32 -0.31 22.87 -19.14
CA TYR A 32 1.02 22.99 -18.53
C TYR A 32 1.37 21.75 -17.71
N LEU A 33 0.46 21.32 -16.83
CA LEU A 33 0.63 20.12 -16.02
C LEU A 33 0.64 18.85 -16.88
N HIS A 34 -0.11 18.84 -18.00
CA HIS A 34 -0.05 17.77 -19.00
C HIS A 34 1.34 17.63 -19.59
N ARG A 35 1.99 18.74 -19.96
CA ARG A 35 3.36 18.73 -20.47
C ARG A 35 4.34 18.20 -19.42
N LEU A 36 4.17 18.61 -18.15
CA LEU A 36 5.04 18.15 -17.06
C LEU A 36 4.80 16.67 -16.71
N SER A 37 3.56 16.19 -16.72
CA SER A 37 3.24 14.78 -16.43
C SER A 37 3.74 13.83 -17.51
N LEU A 38 3.94 14.34 -18.73
CA LEU A 38 4.57 13.61 -19.82
C LEU A 38 6.10 13.75 -19.85
N ASN A 39 6.74 14.46 -18.91
CA ASN A 39 8.20 14.58 -18.93
C ASN A 39 8.88 13.22 -18.64
N LYS A 40 9.90 12.84 -19.43
CA LYS A 40 10.67 11.61 -19.23
C LYS A 40 11.17 11.44 -17.79
N LEU A 41 11.64 12.50 -17.13
CA LEU A 41 12.14 12.42 -15.76
C LEU A 41 11.06 12.00 -14.76
N VAL A 42 9.81 12.45 -14.96
CA VAL A 42 8.67 12.01 -14.14
C VAL A 42 8.45 10.52 -14.31
N TRP A 43 8.45 10.02 -15.55
CA TRP A 43 8.29 8.59 -15.83
C TRP A 43 9.44 7.74 -15.31
N VAL A 44 10.70 8.21 -15.43
CA VAL A 44 11.86 7.54 -14.85
C VAL A 44 11.69 7.41 -13.34
N ASN A 45 11.30 8.50 -12.66
CA ASN A 45 11.08 8.49 -11.21
C ASN A 45 9.92 7.58 -10.81
N LEU A 46 8.81 7.59 -11.56
CA LEU A 46 7.67 6.68 -11.32
C LEU A 46 8.08 5.21 -11.49
N VAL A 47 8.81 4.88 -12.55
CA VAL A 47 9.26 3.51 -12.82
C VAL A 47 10.33 3.07 -11.80
N ASP A 48 11.28 3.94 -11.45
CA ASP A 48 12.25 3.66 -10.37
C ASP A 48 11.53 3.43 -9.03
N ASN A 49 10.45 4.19 -8.76
CA ASN A 49 9.63 4.01 -7.57
C ASN A 49 8.88 2.66 -7.59
N LEU A 50 8.29 2.27 -8.73
CA LEU A 50 7.67 0.95 -8.89
C LEU A 50 8.69 -0.19 -8.76
N ARG A 51 9.89 -0.04 -9.33
CA ARG A 51 11.00 -0.99 -9.18
C ARG A 51 11.39 -1.12 -7.72
N TYR A 52 11.57 0.02 -7.05
CA TYR A 52 11.93 0.07 -5.63
C TYR A 52 10.97 -0.73 -4.76
N ARG A 53 9.68 -0.69 -5.09
CA ARG A 53 8.64 -1.41 -4.36
C ARG A 53 8.48 -2.87 -4.77
N GLY A 54 9.34 -3.36 -5.66
CA GLY A 54 9.29 -4.73 -6.15
C GLY A 54 8.08 -5.03 -7.03
N PHE A 55 7.51 -4.02 -7.71
CA PHE A 55 6.53 -4.26 -8.77
C PHE A 55 7.19 -4.57 -10.11
N ILE A 56 8.47 -4.22 -10.26
CA ILE A 56 9.26 -4.44 -11.46
C ILE A 56 10.53 -5.18 -11.06
N ASP A 57 10.63 -6.46 -11.45
CA ASP A 57 11.72 -7.33 -10.99
C ASP A 57 13.06 -7.15 -11.73
N LEU A 58 13.11 -6.43 -12.87
CA LEU A 58 14.11 -6.75 -13.89
C LEU A 58 14.70 -5.58 -14.70
N LEU A 59 15.11 -4.49 -14.06
CA LEU A 59 15.92 -3.47 -14.76
C LEU A 59 17.04 -2.94 -13.86
N SER A 60 18.28 -2.97 -14.35
CA SER A 60 19.35 -2.21 -13.70
C SER A 60 18.97 -0.71 -13.70
N PRO A 61 19.42 0.09 -12.72
CA PRO A 61 19.14 1.53 -12.72
C PRO A 61 19.56 2.25 -14.01
N SER A 62 20.62 1.75 -14.65
CA SER A 62 21.07 2.19 -15.98
C SER A 62 20.04 1.91 -17.09
N ASP A 63 19.31 0.80 -17.02
CA ASP A 63 18.36 0.40 -18.06
C ASP A 63 17.08 1.23 -18.05
N ILE A 64 16.64 1.72 -16.88
CA ILE A 64 15.44 2.58 -16.81
C ILE A 64 15.74 3.96 -17.40
N ARG A 65 16.94 4.50 -17.12
CA ARG A 65 17.33 5.83 -17.58
C ARG A 65 17.61 5.87 -19.09
N SER A 66 18.08 4.77 -19.66
CA SER A 66 18.34 4.64 -21.09
C SER A 66 17.05 4.53 -21.92
N LYS A 67 15.95 4.02 -21.34
CA LYS A 67 14.66 3.88 -22.04
C LYS A 67 14.10 5.20 -22.56
N SER A 68 13.44 5.14 -23.71
CA SER A 68 12.62 6.25 -24.22
C SER A 68 11.40 6.47 -23.32
N GLN A 69 10.76 7.63 -23.45
CA GLN A 69 9.53 7.91 -22.72
C GLN A 69 8.41 6.93 -23.09
N GLU A 70 8.29 6.59 -24.37
CA GLU A 70 7.32 5.63 -24.89
C GLU A 70 7.54 4.24 -24.30
N GLU A 71 8.80 3.82 -24.17
CA GLU A 71 9.15 2.54 -23.55
C GLU A 71 8.81 2.51 -22.05
N LEU A 72 9.04 3.61 -21.33
CA LEU A 72 8.65 3.74 -19.91
C LEU A 72 7.12 3.70 -19.74
N VAL A 73 6.38 4.41 -20.59
CA VAL A 73 4.92 4.38 -20.59
C VAL A 73 4.40 2.98 -20.94
N ALA A 74 5.00 2.31 -21.93
CA ALA A 74 4.65 0.94 -22.30
C ALA A 74 4.91 -0.04 -21.15
N LEU A 75 6.03 0.11 -20.44
CA LEU A 75 6.35 -0.67 -19.24
C LEU A 75 5.29 -0.48 -18.15
N VAL A 76 4.94 0.77 -17.84
CA VAL A 76 3.89 1.07 -16.85
C VAL A 76 2.54 0.50 -17.27
N LYS A 77 2.16 0.63 -18.54
CA LYS A 77 0.92 0.04 -19.06
C LYS A 77 0.91 -1.48 -18.88
N ALA A 78 2.01 -2.15 -19.23
CA ALA A 78 2.15 -3.59 -19.07
C ALA A 78 2.01 -4.03 -17.61
N LEU A 79 2.50 -3.23 -16.66
CA LEU A 79 2.31 -3.51 -15.23
C LEU A 79 0.85 -3.39 -14.78
N LEU A 80 0.16 -2.36 -15.24
CA LEU A 80 -1.24 -2.12 -14.89
C LEU A 80 -2.20 -3.13 -15.55
N THR A 81 -1.89 -3.59 -16.76
CA THR A 81 -2.70 -4.58 -17.48
C THR A 81 -2.34 -6.02 -17.12
N GLY A 82 -1.23 -6.23 -16.41
CA GLY A 82 -0.62 -7.53 -16.20
C GLY A 82 0.06 -8.09 -17.46
N PRO A 83 0.69 -9.29 -17.34
CA PRO A 83 1.24 -10.03 -18.47
C PRO A 83 0.29 -10.06 -19.67
N THR A 84 0.81 -9.92 -20.89
CA THR A 84 -0.01 -10.06 -22.11
C THR A 84 -0.72 -11.40 -22.20
N SER A 85 -0.23 -12.43 -21.50
CA SER A 85 -0.91 -13.72 -21.35
C SER A 85 -2.20 -13.67 -20.51
N TRP A 86 -2.42 -12.62 -19.69
CA TRP A 86 -3.65 -12.40 -18.93
C TRP A 86 -4.71 -11.65 -19.74
N ILE A 87 -4.28 -10.92 -20.76
CA ILE A 87 -5.18 -10.30 -21.72
C ILE A 87 -5.63 -11.44 -22.64
N ALA A 88 -6.83 -11.97 -22.38
CA ALA A 88 -7.47 -12.94 -23.28
C ALA A 88 -7.36 -12.39 -24.71
N PRO A 89 -6.92 -13.20 -25.69
CA PRO A 89 -6.78 -12.73 -27.05
C PRO A 89 -8.12 -12.14 -27.46
N VAL A 90 -8.13 -10.83 -27.72
CA VAL A 90 -9.28 -10.15 -28.28
C VAL A 90 -9.43 -10.74 -29.67
N LEU A 91 -10.18 -11.85 -29.76
CA LEU A 91 -10.65 -12.38 -31.02
C LEU A 91 -11.24 -11.18 -31.77
N PRO A 92 -10.84 -10.94 -33.03
CA PRO A 92 -11.35 -9.81 -33.79
C PRO A 92 -12.87 -9.87 -33.80
N LEU A 93 -13.48 -9.04 -32.95
CA LEU A 93 -14.91 -8.91 -32.83
C LEU A 93 -15.40 -8.31 -34.15
N THR A 94 -15.87 -9.16 -35.04
CA THR A 94 -16.90 -8.78 -36.01
C THR A 94 -17.99 -8.04 -35.23
N LYS A 95 -18.14 -6.76 -35.54
CA LYS A 95 -19.07 -5.77 -34.95
C LYS A 95 -20.27 -6.41 -34.21
N PRO A 96 -20.41 -6.23 -32.88
CA PRO A 96 -21.65 -6.59 -32.22
C PRO A 96 -22.66 -5.43 -32.36
N LYS A 97 -23.84 -5.75 -32.90
CA LYS A 97 -25.06 -5.02 -32.56
C LYS A 97 -25.34 -5.28 -31.07
N LEU A 98 -25.43 -4.23 -30.26
CA LEU A 98 -26.00 -4.29 -28.92
C LEU A 98 -27.38 -4.95 -29.00
N PRO A 99 -27.74 -5.85 -28.05
CA PRO A 99 -28.65 -5.36 -27.03
C PRO A 99 -28.49 -5.99 -25.62
N PHE A 100 -28.95 -5.21 -24.64
CA PHE A 100 -29.68 -5.62 -23.44
C PHE A 100 -28.97 -6.34 -22.28
N LEU A 101 -29.11 -5.72 -21.10
CA LEU A 101 -28.86 -6.25 -19.77
C LEU A 101 -29.62 -7.57 -19.52
N ALA A 102 -28.89 -8.66 -19.23
CA ALA A 102 -29.47 -9.86 -18.66
C ALA A 102 -28.67 -10.30 -17.42
N ARG A 103 -29.40 -10.43 -16.31
CA ARG A 103 -28.98 -10.98 -15.02
C ARG A 103 -28.30 -12.34 -15.18
N PHE A 104 -27.10 -12.50 -14.62
CA PHE A 104 -26.56 -13.81 -14.33
C PHE A 104 -26.88 -14.21 -12.88
N ARG A 105 -27.91 -15.06 -12.74
CA ARG A 105 -27.95 -16.11 -11.72
C ARG A 105 -27.53 -17.40 -12.43
N SER A 106 -26.51 -18.09 -11.93
CA SER A 106 -26.36 -19.52 -12.24
C SER A 106 -25.87 -20.29 -11.02
N LYS A 107 -26.60 -21.36 -10.73
CA LYS A 107 -26.16 -22.50 -9.91
C LYS A 107 -25.16 -23.33 -10.74
N PRO A 108 -24.27 -24.11 -10.11
CA PRO A 108 -23.35 -24.95 -10.85
C PRO A 108 -24.09 -26.18 -11.38
N THR A 109 -23.87 -26.52 -12.64
CA THR A 109 -24.17 -27.85 -13.18
C THR A 109 -22.88 -28.41 -13.74
N SER A 110 -22.56 -29.58 -13.22
CA SER A 110 -21.40 -30.40 -13.46
C SER A 110 -21.37 -30.97 -14.89
N GLN A 111 -20.13 -31.17 -15.35
CA GLN A 111 -19.66 -32.05 -16.42
C GLN A 111 -19.43 -31.45 -17.82
N ALA A 112 -18.12 -31.41 -18.12
CA ALA A 112 -17.47 -31.86 -19.34
C ALA A 112 -17.48 -30.93 -20.57
N ARG A 113 -16.33 -30.27 -20.78
CA ARG A 113 -15.50 -30.55 -21.97
C ARG A 113 -14.05 -30.09 -21.77
N GLN A 114 -13.15 -31.07 -21.82
CA GLN A 114 -11.72 -30.91 -22.06
C GLN A 114 -11.48 -30.14 -23.37
N ALA A 115 -10.66 -29.08 -23.33
CA ALA A 115 -9.71 -28.76 -24.39
C ALA A 115 -8.70 -27.68 -23.95
N ARG A 116 -7.42 -28.03 -24.12
CA ARG A 116 -6.21 -27.20 -24.16
C ARG A 116 -5.69 -26.62 -22.86
N GLY A 117 -4.73 -27.37 -22.30
CA GLY A 117 -3.87 -26.95 -21.21
C GLY A 117 -3.06 -25.69 -21.55
N GLN A 118 -3.36 -24.63 -20.83
CA GLN A 118 -2.32 -23.87 -20.18
C GLN A 118 -2.26 -24.40 -18.76
N ALA A 119 -1.15 -25.03 -18.40
CA ALA A 119 -0.85 -25.31 -17.02
C ALA A 119 -0.67 -23.95 -16.33
N GLU A 120 -1.76 -23.44 -15.76
CA GLU A 120 -1.68 -22.30 -14.85
C GLU A 120 -0.88 -22.80 -13.65
N ILE A 121 0.40 -22.42 -13.60
CA ILE A 121 1.27 -22.68 -12.46
C ILE A 121 0.77 -21.76 -11.34
N SER A 122 -0.35 -22.15 -10.74
CA SER A 122 -0.82 -21.59 -9.49
C SER A 122 0.10 -22.15 -8.40
N MET A 123 1.21 -21.47 -8.16
CA MET A 123 2.02 -21.73 -6.98
C MET A 123 1.18 -21.35 -5.75
N ARG A 124 0.50 -22.35 -5.19
CA ARG A 124 -0.18 -22.24 -3.91
C ARG A 124 0.85 -22.40 -2.79
N TYR A 125 1.36 -21.28 -2.30
CA TYR A 125 2.08 -21.27 -1.03
C TYR A 125 1.06 -21.47 0.09
N SER A 126 1.11 -22.64 0.73
CA SER A 126 0.29 -22.93 1.90
C SER A 126 1.14 -22.67 3.13
N LEU A 127 1.15 -21.44 3.63
CA LEU A 127 1.72 -21.16 4.94
C LEU A 127 0.83 -21.85 5.98
N HIS A 128 1.36 -22.86 6.65
CA HIS A 128 0.72 -23.52 7.79
C HIS A 128 0.76 -22.58 9.00
N LEU A 129 -0.11 -21.57 8.97
CA LEU A 129 -0.30 -20.66 10.09
C LEU A 129 -1.07 -21.39 11.20
N PRO A 130 -0.72 -21.15 12.48
CA PRO A 130 -1.52 -21.64 13.59
C PRO A 130 -2.97 -21.16 13.42
N ALA A 131 -3.93 -22.06 13.66
CA ALA A 131 -5.34 -21.81 13.39
C ALA A 131 -5.81 -20.49 14.06
N PRO A 132 -6.15 -19.46 13.27
CA PRO A 132 -6.48 -18.14 13.77
C PRO A 132 -7.87 -18.18 14.40
N ARG A 133 -8.02 -17.59 15.59
CA ARG A 133 -9.28 -17.65 16.36
C ARG A 133 -10.40 -16.76 15.80
N SER A 134 -10.07 -15.78 14.97
CA SER A 134 -10.94 -15.08 14.01
C SER A 134 -10.13 -13.93 13.38
N PHE A 135 -10.22 -13.74 12.06
CA PHE A 135 -9.59 -12.59 11.42
C PHE A 135 -10.58 -11.43 11.34
N ALA A 136 -10.27 -10.31 12.00
CA ALA A 136 -10.81 -9.04 11.58
C ALA A 136 -10.14 -8.62 10.25
N GLU A 137 -10.87 -7.88 9.42
CA GLU A 137 -10.33 -7.30 8.19
C GLU A 137 -9.09 -6.44 8.52
N GLY A 138 -7.98 -6.65 7.82
CA GLY A 138 -6.71 -5.94 8.06
C GLY A 138 -5.69 -6.64 8.95
N GLN A 139 -5.92 -7.87 9.39
CA GLN A 139 -4.94 -8.64 10.19
C GLN A 139 -3.78 -9.22 9.38
N VAL A 140 -3.85 -9.23 8.05
CA VAL A 140 -2.78 -9.76 7.19
C VAL A 140 -2.39 -8.72 6.15
N LYS A 141 -1.09 -8.48 5.98
CA LYS A 141 -0.56 -7.53 5.00
C LYS A 141 0.67 -8.09 4.30
N LEU A 142 0.56 -8.33 3.00
CA LEU A 142 1.71 -8.60 2.15
C LEU A 142 2.52 -7.31 1.97
N LEU A 143 3.83 -7.37 2.22
CA LEU A 143 4.71 -6.22 2.03
C LEU A 143 5.09 -6.07 0.55
N PRO A 144 5.45 -4.84 0.11
CA PRO A 144 5.97 -4.60 -1.24
C PRO A 144 7.05 -5.62 -1.64
N GLY A 145 6.99 -6.10 -2.88
CA GLY A 145 7.85 -7.15 -3.41
C GLY A 145 7.46 -8.59 -3.01
N GLY A 146 6.43 -8.78 -2.18
CA GLY A 146 5.87 -10.11 -1.90
C GLY A 146 6.76 -11.07 -1.09
N LYS A 147 7.95 -10.64 -0.68
CA LYS A 147 8.93 -11.46 0.06
C LYS A 147 8.54 -11.70 1.51
N TYR A 148 7.76 -10.78 2.09
CA TYR A 148 7.41 -10.77 3.50
C TYR A 148 5.93 -10.50 3.70
N ILE A 149 5.37 -11.06 4.76
CA ILE A 149 3.98 -10.84 5.18
C ILE A 149 3.94 -10.50 6.67
N LEU A 150 3.11 -9.54 7.03
CA LEU A 150 2.79 -9.20 8.40
C LEU A 150 1.44 -9.80 8.77
N ILE A 151 1.38 -10.42 9.95
CA ILE A 151 0.19 -11.12 10.44
C ILE A 151 -0.03 -10.70 11.89
N ALA A 152 -1.12 -9.99 12.15
CA ALA A 152 -1.60 -9.74 13.50
C ALA A 152 -2.43 -10.94 13.96
N ASN A 153 -1.91 -11.68 14.93
CA ASN A 153 -2.55 -12.81 15.55
C ASN A 153 -3.22 -12.38 16.86
N SER A 154 -4.40 -12.93 17.14
CA SER A 154 -5.07 -12.73 18.42
C SER A 154 -4.61 -13.80 19.42
N PRO A 155 -4.26 -13.42 20.67
CA PRO A 155 -4.26 -12.07 21.23
C PRO A 155 -2.90 -11.34 21.08
N GLY A 156 -2.94 -10.06 20.70
CA GLY A 156 -1.83 -9.12 20.93
C GLY A 156 -0.49 -9.37 20.23
N THR A 157 -0.42 -10.26 19.23
CA THR A 157 0.84 -10.61 18.56
C THR A 157 0.86 -10.08 17.13
N LEU A 158 2.00 -9.55 16.68
CA LEU A 158 2.25 -9.17 15.28
C LEU A 158 3.51 -9.86 14.81
N GLU A 159 3.36 -10.74 13.83
CA GLU A 159 4.43 -11.55 13.29
C GLU A 159 4.83 -11.07 11.90
N CYS A 160 6.11 -11.19 11.58
CA CYS A 160 6.64 -11.01 10.24
C CYS A 160 7.21 -12.33 9.74
N TRP A 161 6.70 -12.81 8.62
CA TRP A 161 7.11 -14.06 7.98
C TRP A 161 7.79 -13.79 6.66
N SER A 162 8.84 -14.55 6.37
CA SER A 162 9.39 -14.65 5.02
C SER A 162 8.57 -15.66 4.23
N VAL A 163 7.97 -15.20 3.12
CA VAL A 163 7.14 -16.03 2.25
C VAL A 163 7.99 -17.09 1.55
N GLN A 164 9.14 -16.67 0.99
CA GLN A 164 10.03 -17.56 0.26
C GLN A 164 10.68 -18.62 1.14
N ARG A 165 11.05 -18.26 2.38
CA ARG A 165 11.72 -19.16 3.32
C ARG A 165 10.76 -19.92 4.22
N GLU A 166 9.46 -19.62 4.14
CA GLU A 166 8.41 -20.15 5.01
C GLU A 166 8.78 -20.08 6.50
N LYS A 167 9.43 -18.97 6.89
CA LYS A 167 10.06 -18.83 8.20
C LYS A 167 9.61 -17.55 8.90
N LEU A 168 9.28 -17.69 10.19
CA LEU A 168 9.09 -16.56 11.09
C LEU A 168 10.41 -15.79 11.24
N ILE A 169 10.39 -14.52 10.86
CA ILE A 169 11.54 -13.61 10.96
C ILE A 169 11.51 -12.86 12.28
N TRP A 170 10.32 -12.41 12.68
CA TRP A 170 10.16 -11.56 13.85
C TRP A 170 8.76 -11.70 14.43
N ALA A 171 8.66 -11.59 15.74
CA ALA A 171 7.39 -11.53 16.46
C ALA A 171 7.42 -10.37 17.45
N TYR A 172 6.36 -9.57 17.41
CA TYR A 172 6.02 -8.59 18.42
C TYR A 172 4.99 -9.19 19.35
N GLU A 173 5.36 -9.38 20.61
CA GLU A 173 4.46 -9.94 21.61
C GLU A 173 4.33 -8.98 22.79
N LYS A 174 3.09 -8.62 23.11
CA LYS A 174 2.74 -7.86 24.31
C LYS A 174 1.58 -8.56 25.01
N ALA A 175 1.88 -9.11 26.19
CA ALA A 175 0.93 -9.90 26.97
C ALA A 175 -0.34 -9.13 27.40
N THR A 176 -0.31 -7.79 27.39
CA THR A 176 -1.35 -6.94 28.01
C THR A 176 -2.07 -6.03 27.03
N ALA A 177 -1.81 -6.12 25.72
CA ALA A 177 -2.38 -5.21 24.74
C ALA A 177 -2.81 -5.92 23.48
N ASP A 178 -3.97 -5.53 22.95
CA ASP A 178 -4.45 -6.00 21.66
C ASP A 178 -3.92 -5.12 20.54
N ILE A 179 -3.53 -5.74 19.42
CA ILE A 179 -3.14 -4.99 18.22
C ILE A 179 -4.39 -4.63 17.46
N ILE A 180 -4.72 -3.33 17.46
CA ILE A 180 -5.92 -2.78 16.82
C ILE A 180 -5.66 -2.24 15.41
N GLY A 181 -4.39 -2.08 15.03
CA GLY A 181 -4.03 -1.70 13.67
C GLY A 181 -2.53 -1.66 13.47
N PHE A 182 -2.09 -1.87 12.23
CA PHE A 182 -0.69 -1.71 11.88
C PHE A 182 -0.52 -1.29 10.42
N SER A 183 0.63 -0.72 10.11
CA SER A 183 1.08 -0.52 8.74
C SER A 183 2.59 -0.59 8.69
N ALA A 184 3.13 -0.73 7.49
CA ALA A 184 4.54 -0.92 7.26
C ALA A 184 4.94 -0.24 5.95
N GLN A 185 6.16 0.26 5.94
CA GLN A 185 6.88 0.78 4.80
C GLN A 185 8.21 0.05 4.73
N VAL A 186 8.43 -0.68 3.63
CA VAL A 186 9.73 -1.28 3.33
C VAL A 186 10.70 -0.16 2.91
N LEU A 187 11.90 -0.18 3.47
CA LEU A 187 12.95 0.81 3.25
C LEU A 187 13.83 0.46 2.05
N ASP A 188 14.73 1.40 1.72
CA ASP A 188 15.64 1.29 0.60
C ASP A 188 16.48 0.02 0.70
N GLY A 189 16.45 -0.78 -0.37
CA GLY A 189 17.11 -2.08 -0.44
C GLY A 189 16.19 -3.27 -0.17
N GLY A 190 15.01 -3.07 0.42
CA GLY A 190 14.04 -4.15 0.66
C GLY A 190 14.37 -5.04 1.87
N ASP A 191 15.37 -4.66 2.66
CA ASP A 191 15.95 -5.46 3.74
C ASP A 191 15.50 -5.02 5.13
N GLU A 192 14.83 -3.88 5.21
CA GLU A 192 14.29 -3.32 6.44
C GLU A 192 12.90 -2.76 6.20
N ALA A 193 12.12 -2.60 7.28
CA ALA A 193 10.85 -1.89 7.23
C ALA A 193 10.60 -1.08 8.50
N ASN A 194 10.05 0.11 8.31
CA ASN A 194 9.41 0.85 9.39
C ASN A 194 7.97 0.35 9.53
N ILE A 195 7.61 -0.06 10.74
CA ILE A 195 6.30 -0.60 11.07
C ILE A 195 5.69 0.31 12.13
N ILE A 196 4.47 0.78 11.88
CA ILE A 196 3.64 1.42 12.90
C ILE A 196 2.68 0.38 13.47
N VAL A 197 2.65 0.28 14.80
CA VAL A 197 1.78 -0.63 15.55
C VAL A 197 0.91 0.20 16.48
N CYS A 198 -0.39 -0.06 16.42
CA CYS A 198 -1.39 0.54 17.28
C CYS A 198 -1.91 -0.53 18.24
N GLU A 199 -1.68 -0.30 19.52
CA GLU A 199 -2.04 -1.17 20.63
C GLU A 199 -3.19 -0.53 21.40
N LYS A 200 -4.18 -1.35 21.75
CA LYS A 200 -5.19 -0.99 22.73
C LYS A 200 -4.77 -1.55 24.07
N TRP A 201 -4.46 -0.66 25.00
CA TRP A 201 -4.24 -1.07 26.39
C TRP A 201 -5.57 -1.54 26.98
N SER A 202 -5.52 -2.51 27.91
CA SER A 202 -6.63 -3.14 28.64
C SER A 202 -7.93 -2.31 28.76
N LEU A 203 -9.10 -2.97 28.82
CA LEU A 203 -10.45 -2.39 28.93
C LEU A 203 -10.61 -1.25 29.95
N HIS A 204 -9.73 -1.16 30.96
CA HIS A 204 -9.78 -0.14 32.01
C HIS A 204 -9.00 1.15 31.69
N ASP A 205 -8.09 1.14 30.71
CA ASP A 205 -7.35 2.32 30.28
C ASP A 205 -7.84 2.78 28.91
N ALA A 206 -8.30 4.03 28.82
CA ALA A 206 -8.84 4.61 27.59
C ALA A 206 -7.72 5.05 26.60
N LYS A 207 -6.48 4.62 26.84
CA LYS A 207 -5.31 5.03 26.07
C LYS A 207 -4.89 3.94 25.07
N ASN A 208 -4.82 4.34 23.81
CA ASN A 208 -4.15 3.57 22.79
C ASN A 208 -2.67 3.91 22.78
N LEU A 209 -1.80 2.91 22.70
CA LEU A 209 -0.37 3.10 22.53
C LEU A 209 -0.03 2.97 21.05
N VAL A 210 0.78 3.90 20.55
CA VAL A 210 1.29 3.87 19.17
C VAL A 210 2.79 3.77 19.22
N ARG A 211 3.31 2.78 18.50
CA ARG A 211 4.75 2.55 18.36
C ARG A 211 5.15 2.60 16.90
N ILE A 212 6.33 3.15 16.64
CA ILE A 212 7.00 3.02 15.35
C ILE A 212 8.32 2.34 15.59
N LEU A 213 8.51 1.23 14.90
CA LEU A 213 9.68 0.36 15.00
C LEU A 213 10.30 0.16 13.62
N ASN A 214 11.61 -0.01 13.59
CA ASN A 214 12.35 -0.46 12.41
C ASN A 214 12.69 -1.93 12.62
N LEU A 215 12.30 -2.76 11.66
CA LEU A 215 12.58 -4.19 11.63
C LEU A 215 13.60 -4.47 10.53
N ASN A 216 14.70 -5.11 10.89
CA ASN A 216 15.66 -5.64 9.93
C ASN A 216 15.31 -7.10 9.60
N PHE A 217 14.95 -7.37 8.33
CA PHE A 217 14.44 -8.68 7.93
C PHE A 217 15.49 -9.80 7.95
N HIS A 218 16.76 -9.45 7.87
CA HIS A 218 17.86 -10.42 7.90
C HIS A 218 18.12 -10.95 9.30
N THR A 219 18.18 -10.04 10.27
CA THR A 219 18.49 -10.34 11.66
C THR A 219 17.25 -10.71 12.48
N GLY A 220 16.08 -10.27 12.05
CA GLY A 220 14.85 -10.35 12.84
C GLY A 220 14.85 -9.41 14.04
N ILE A 221 15.82 -8.50 14.14
CA ILE A 221 15.91 -7.53 15.23
C ILE A 221 15.05 -6.31 14.90
N SER A 222 14.26 -5.87 15.88
CA SER A 222 13.48 -4.65 15.79
C SER A 222 13.96 -3.59 16.79
N THR A 223 14.06 -2.35 16.35
CA THR A 223 14.38 -1.19 17.20
C THR A 223 13.19 -0.25 17.26
N THR A 224 12.81 0.21 18.46
CA THR A 224 11.71 1.17 18.62
C THR A 224 12.22 2.61 18.48
N PHE A 225 11.66 3.38 17.55
CA PHE A 225 11.99 4.79 17.34
C PHE A 225 11.05 5.75 18.05
N PHE A 226 9.77 5.39 18.14
CA PHE A 226 8.74 6.24 18.70
C PHE A 226 7.77 5.43 19.53
N THR A 227 7.31 6.01 20.64
CA THR A 227 6.24 5.48 21.47
C THR A 227 5.47 6.65 22.06
N ASN A 228 4.16 6.67 21.88
CA ASN A 228 3.29 7.67 22.50
C ASN A 228 1.91 7.10 22.78
N SER A 229 1.22 7.64 23.78
CA SER A 229 -0.15 7.28 24.12
C SER A 229 -1.14 8.34 23.62
N TYR A 230 -2.27 7.90 23.09
CA TYR A 230 -3.35 8.75 22.61
C TYR A 230 -4.65 8.39 23.32
N GLU A 231 -5.35 9.40 23.83
CA GLU A 231 -6.67 9.27 24.44
C GLU A 231 -7.71 9.12 23.32
N SER A 232 -7.93 7.89 22.88
CA SER A 232 -8.98 7.56 21.93
C SER A 232 -9.33 6.10 22.06
N SER A 233 -10.59 5.76 21.81
CA SER A 233 -11.07 4.39 21.92
C SER A 233 -10.79 3.54 20.67
N TYR A 234 -10.48 4.16 19.52
CA TYR A 234 -10.36 3.46 18.24
C TYR A 234 -9.38 4.14 17.29
N ILE A 235 -8.47 3.36 16.70
CA ILE A 235 -7.64 3.77 15.56
C ILE A 235 -8.10 2.96 14.36
N ILE A 236 -8.49 3.63 13.27
CA ILE A 236 -9.08 2.93 12.13
C ILE A 236 -7.99 2.36 11.23
N GLN A 237 -7.04 3.21 10.80
CA GLN A 237 -6.08 2.85 9.76
C GLN A 237 -4.78 3.65 9.92
N PRO A 238 -3.77 3.11 10.63
CA PRO A 238 -2.48 3.74 10.65
C PRO A 238 -1.82 3.68 9.26
N LYS A 239 -1.11 4.74 8.88
CA LYS A 239 -0.26 4.79 7.68
C LYS A 239 1.12 5.32 8.08
N ILE A 240 2.16 4.85 7.41
CA ILE A 240 3.54 5.28 7.65
C ILE A 240 4.24 5.48 6.31
N CYS A 241 4.92 6.62 6.16
CA CYS A 241 5.66 7.01 4.96
C CYS A 241 6.84 7.92 5.29
N GLY A 242 8.04 7.44 4.97
CA GLY A 242 9.30 8.09 5.33
C GLY A 242 9.36 8.33 6.83
N LYS A 243 9.60 9.59 7.20
CA LYS A 243 9.63 10.04 8.60
C LYS A 243 8.27 10.39 9.20
N PHE A 244 7.19 10.20 8.44
CA PHE A 244 5.85 10.57 8.86
C PHE A 244 4.98 9.35 9.10
N ALA A 245 4.07 9.45 10.05
CA ALA A 245 2.94 8.55 10.20
C ALA A 245 1.64 9.32 10.35
N CYS A 246 0.54 8.73 9.89
CA CYS A 246 -0.78 9.29 9.99
C CYS A 246 -1.70 8.29 10.70
N LEU A 247 -2.43 8.78 11.69
CA LEU A 247 -3.46 8.04 12.40
C LEU A 247 -4.80 8.72 12.16
N VAL A 248 -5.83 7.94 11.86
CA VAL A 248 -7.20 8.44 11.72
C VAL A 248 -8.09 7.79 12.76
N TYR A 249 -8.79 8.63 13.50
CA TYR A 249 -9.70 8.23 14.56
C TYR A 249 -11.14 8.40 14.10
N PRO A 250 -12.08 7.50 14.46
CA PRO A 250 -13.49 7.78 14.28
C PRO A 250 -13.90 8.84 15.30
N SER A 251 -14.50 9.94 14.87
CA SER A 251 -15.16 10.84 15.82
C SER A 251 -16.49 10.23 16.23
N GLY A 252 -16.62 9.87 17.51
CA GLY A 252 -17.91 9.46 18.08
C GLY A 252 -18.87 10.63 18.31
N VAL A 253 -18.37 11.88 18.28
CA VAL A 253 -19.12 13.05 18.77
C VAL A 253 -19.54 14.00 17.63
N LEU A 254 -18.81 14.03 16.52
CA LEU A 254 -19.08 14.93 15.40
C LEU A 254 -19.27 14.11 14.12
N SER A 255 -20.50 14.01 13.64
CA SER A 255 -20.79 13.32 12.39
C SER A 255 -20.02 13.97 11.23
N GLY A 256 -19.23 13.17 10.50
CA GLY A 256 -18.50 13.62 9.31
C GLY A 256 -17.12 14.25 9.55
N CYS A 257 -16.67 14.39 10.80
CA CYS A 257 -15.30 14.84 11.12
C CYS A 257 -14.47 13.69 11.66
N TYR A 258 -13.20 13.60 11.24
CA TYR A 258 -12.25 12.59 11.68
C TYR A 258 -10.98 13.29 12.17
N PRO A 259 -10.64 13.20 13.46
CA PRO A 259 -9.34 13.63 13.94
C PRO A 259 -8.27 12.81 13.21
N CYS A 260 -7.31 13.52 12.62
CA CYS A 260 -6.13 12.97 12.00
C CYS A 260 -4.93 13.42 12.83
N VAL A 261 -4.11 12.48 13.28
CA VAL A 261 -2.84 12.79 13.93
C VAL A 261 -1.73 12.52 12.94
N LEU A 262 -0.99 13.58 12.60
CA LEU A 262 0.23 13.49 11.81
C LEU A 262 1.42 13.48 12.78
N ILE A 263 2.27 12.47 12.67
CA ILE A 263 3.42 12.24 13.53
C ILE A 263 4.67 12.37 12.68
N ASP A 264 5.59 13.27 13.05
CA ASP A 264 7.00 13.21 12.62
C ASP A 264 7.76 12.45 13.71
N TRP A 265 8.01 11.17 13.45
CA TRP A 265 8.54 10.27 14.47
C TRP A 265 10.05 10.43 14.69
N GLN A 266 10.78 11.04 13.74
CA GLN A 266 12.19 11.38 13.91
C GLN A 266 12.35 12.59 14.82
N SER A 267 11.54 13.62 14.60
CA SER A 267 11.54 14.83 15.42
C SER A 267 10.76 14.66 16.72
N LYS A 268 10.06 13.53 16.90
CA LYS A 268 9.12 13.24 18.00
C LYS A 268 8.01 14.30 18.15
N LEU A 269 7.63 14.91 17.03
CA LEU A 269 6.57 15.92 16.98
C LEU A 269 5.28 15.29 16.46
N HIS A 270 4.14 15.78 16.93
CA HIS A 270 2.85 15.43 16.36
C HIS A 270 1.92 16.63 16.33
N THR A 271 1.03 16.64 15.34
CA THR A 271 -0.04 17.63 15.24
C THR A 271 -1.37 16.91 15.08
N VAL A 272 -2.42 17.47 15.69
CA VAL A 272 -3.79 16.98 15.59
C VAL A 272 -4.55 17.92 14.67
N GLN A 273 -5.10 17.39 13.59
CA GLN A 273 -5.93 18.15 12.68
C GLN A 273 -7.31 17.50 12.58
N ILE A 274 -8.37 18.30 12.70
CA ILE A 274 -9.73 17.83 12.45
C ILE A 274 -10.00 17.97 10.95
N CYS A 275 -10.29 16.85 10.31
CA CYS A 275 -10.55 16.79 8.87
C CYS A 275 -11.99 16.32 8.62
N THR A 276 -12.63 16.76 7.53
CA THR A 276 -13.86 16.10 7.07
C THR A 276 -13.56 14.69 6.56
N GLU A 277 -14.54 13.81 6.42
CA GLU A 277 -14.32 12.46 5.88
C GLU A 277 -13.58 12.46 4.53
N ALA A 278 -14.04 13.31 3.61
CA ALA A 278 -13.44 13.46 2.29
C ALA A 278 -11.98 13.95 2.39
N THR A 279 -11.70 14.86 3.33
CA THR A 279 -10.34 15.33 3.61
C THR A 279 -9.49 14.26 4.29
N ALA A 280 -10.03 13.48 5.22
CA ALA A 280 -9.31 12.42 5.92
C ALA A 280 -8.96 11.28 4.97
N GLN A 281 -9.91 10.86 4.12
CA GLN A 281 -9.62 9.96 3.01
C GLN A 281 -8.65 10.57 2.01
N GLY A 282 -8.74 11.87 1.74
CA GLY A 282 -7.81 12.61 0.90
C GLY A 282 -6.39 12.63 1.48
N VAL A 283 -6.22 12.90 2.77
CA VAL A 283 -4.93 12.89 3.47
C VAL A 283 -4.38 11.47 3.53
N LEU A 284 -5.21 10.48 3.86
CA LEU A 284 -4.83 9.08 3.79
C LEU A 284 -4.43 8.67 2.38
N ARG A 285 -5.14 9.15 1.35
CA ARG A 285 -4.80 8.92 -0.06
C ARG A 285 -3.57 9.68 -0.50
N SER A 286 -3.30 10.86 0.02
CA SER A 286 -2.09 11.63 -0.28
C SER A 286 -0.88 10.99 0.41
N VAL A 287 -0.98 10.63 1.69
CA VAL A 287 0.05 9.85 2.39
C VAL A 287 0.19 8.48 1.73
N ALA A 288 -0.91 7.87 1.31
CA ALA A 288 -0.88 6.63 0.54
C ALA A 288 -0.33 6.83 -0.87
N SER A 289 -0.53 7.97 -1.55
CA SER A 289 0.03 8.22 -2.88
C SER A 289 1.53 8.52 -2.80
N LEU A 290 2.00 9.08 -1.67
CA LEU A 290 3.43 9.08 -1.31
C LEU A 290 3.96 7.63 -1.10
N LEU A 291 3.06 6.65 -0.87
CA LEU A 291 3.31 5.22 -0.70
C LEU A 291 2.87 4.34 -1.89
N TRP A 292 2.22 4.90 -2.93
CA TRP A 292 1.64 4.22 -4.12
C TRP A 292 2.25 4.73 -5.43
#